data_AF-A0A4Q3RUU5-F1
#
_entry.id   AF-A0A4Q3RUU5-F1
#
_cell.length_a   1.000
_cell.length_b   1.000
_cell.length_c   1.000
_cell.angle_alpha   90.00
_cell.angle_beta   90.00
_cell.angle_gamma   90.00
#
_symmetry.space_group_name_H-M   'P 1'
#
loop_
_entity.id
_entity.type
_entity.pdbx_description
1 polymer ?
#
loop_
_entity_poly.entity_id
_entity_poly.type
_entity_poly.pdbx_seq_one_letter_code
_entity_poly.pdbx_strand_id
1 'polypeptide(L)'
;MARDGEIPQDLPEGLVYCSDDGPGFTRRKLGKGWAYYDQIGRRIEAAETVDRIDKLVIPPAWTDVWIAPRPGCHIQATGRDERGRKQY
;
A
#
# COMPACT_ATOMS: atom_id res chain seq x y z
N MET A 1 -18.00 20.78 -18.12
CA MET A 1 -17.86 19.31 -18.22
C MET A 1 -16.60 19.05 -19.01
N ALA A 2 -15.50 18.44 -18.56
CA ALA A 2 -15.00 18.03 -17.25
C ALA A 2 -13.56 18.61 -17.14
N ARG A 3 -13.08 18.91 -15.94
CA ARG A 3 -11.75 19.51 -15.73
C ARG A 3 -10.70 18.41 -15.64
N ASP A 4 -9.89 18.26 -16.67
CA ASP A 4 -8.64 17.51 -16.64
C ASP A 4 -7.71 18.13 -15.58
N GLY A 5 -7.50 17.40 -14.49
CA GLY A 5 -6.58 17.78 -13.42
C GLY A 5 -5.15 17.57 -13.89
N GLU A 6 -4.53 18.65 -14.35
CA GLU A 6 -3.09 18.76 -14.66
C GLU A 6 -2.25 18.39 -13.43
N ILE A 7 -1.47 17.32 -13.53
CA ILE A 7 -0.50 16.92 -12.50
C ILE A 7 0.75 17.80 -12.72
N PRO A 8 1.15 18.67 -11.76
CA PRO A 8 2.33 19.50 -11.93
C PRO A 8 3.61 18.65 -12.00
N GLN A 9 4.45 18.94 -13.00
CA GLN A 9 5.57 18.12 -13.46
C GLN A 9 6.91 18.41 -12.74
N ASP A 10 6.87 18.97 -11.53
CA ASP A 10 8.07 19.35 -10.77
C ASP A 10 8.07 18.65 -9.40
N LEU A 11 8.45 17.37 -9.39
CA LEU A 11 8.78 16.61 -8.19
C LEU A 11 10.26 16.21 -8.28
N PRO A 12 11.05 16.35 -7.21
CA PRO A 12 12.47 16.04 -7.23
C PRO A 12 12.72 14.59 -7.63
N GLU A 13 13.68 14.39 -8.55
CA GLU A 13 14.10 13.08 -9.02
C GLU A 13 14.52 12.18 -7.84
N GLY A 14 13.75 11.12 -7.60
CA GLY A 14 14.03 10.11 -6.57
C GLY A 14 13.07 10.06 -5.38
N LEU A 15 12.13 11.02 -5.24
CA LEU A 15 11.08 10.92 -4.22
C LEU A 15 9.76 10.45 -4.86
N VAL A 16 9.47 9.15 -4.76
CA VAL A 16 8.17 8.63 -5.16
C VAL A 16 7.15 9.01 -4.09
N TYR A 17 6.34 10.03 -4.36
CA TYR A 17 5.17 10.36 -3.55
C TYR A 17 4.12 9.25 -3.69
N CYS A 18 4.15 8.27 -2.77
CA CYS A 18 3.06 7.33 -2.54
C CYS A 18 2.35 7.78 -1.26
N SER A 19 1.24 8.49 -1.39
CA SER A 19 0.35 8.77 -0.27
C SER A 19 -0.63 7.62 -0.09
N ASP A 20 -1.07 7.34 1.14
CA ASP A 20 -2.09 6.31 1.39
C ASP A 20 -3.46 6.61 0.76
N ASP A 21 -3.67 7.86 0.32
CA ASP A 21 -4.81 8.32 -0.48
C ASP A 21 -4.72 7.85 -1.95
N GLY A 22 -3.55 7.39 -2.39
CA GLY A 22 -3.29 6.91 -3.75
C GLY A 22 -3.40 5.39 -3.90
N PRO A 23 -3.39 4.89 -5.15
CA PRO A 23 -3.41 3.45 -5.43
C PRO A 23 -2.21 2.75 -4.79
N GLY A 24 -2.48 1.87 -3.83
CA GLY A 24 -1.48 1.02 -3.18
C GLY A 24 -1.84 -0.45 -3.25
N PHE A 25 -0.99 -1.26 -2.63
CA PHE A 25 -1.26 -2.67 -2.46
C PHE A 25 -2.19 -2.88 -1.27
N THR A 26 -3.01 -3.90 -1.38
CA THR A 26 -3.90 -4.33 -0.30
C THR A 26 -3.57 -5.75 0.09
N ARG A 27 -4.05 -6.19 1.26
CA ARG A 27 -3.96 -7.59 1.67
C ARG A 27 -5.34 -8.15 1.95
N ARG A 28 -5.52 -9.43 1.66
CA ARG A 28 -6.72 -10.20 2.00
C ARG A 28 -6.32 -11.49 2.70
N LYS A 29 -7.10 -11.90 3.68
CA LYS A 29 -6.88 -13.17 4.39
C LYS A 29 -7.12 -14.33 3.42
N LEU A 30 -6.15 -15.24 3.31
CA LEU A 30 -6.23 -16.44 2.49
C LEU A 30 -5.76 -17.65 3.31
N GLY A 31 -6.72 -18.45 3.78
CA GLY A 31 -6.45 -19.59 4.66
C GLY A 31 -5.77 -19.17 5.96
N LYS A 32 -4.53 -19.66 6.18
CA LYS A 32 -3.72 -19.38 7.37
C LYS A 32 -2.82 -18.13 7.23
N GLY A 33 -2.77 -17.51 6.05
CA GLY A 33 -1.88 -16.38 5.77
C GLY A 33 -2.58 -15.21 5.08
N TRP A 34 -1.78 -14.34 4.48
CA TRP A 34 -2.21 -13.18 3.73
C TRP A 34 -1.86 -13.34 2.25
N ALA A 35 -2.76 -12.89 1.38
CA ALA A 35 -2.49 -12.70 -0.03
C ALA A 35 -2.48 -11.19 -0.31
N TYR A 36 -1.53 -10.75 -1.11
CA TYR A 36 -1.38 -9.34 -1.48
C TYR A 36 -1.96 -9.10 -2.87
N TYR A 37 -2.53 -7.92 -3.07
CA TYR A 37 -3.17 -7.51 -4.30
C TYR A 37 -2.69 -6.14 -4.71
N ASP A 38 -2.53 -5.92 -6.01
CA ASP A 38 -2.15 -4.65 -6.56
C ASP A 38 -3.33 -3.65 -6.58
N GLN A 39 -3.05 -2.44 -7.06
CA GLN A 39 -4.00 -1.34 -7.18
C GLN A 39 -5.21 -1.60 -8.10
N ILE A 40 -5.16 -2.64 -8.93
CA ILE A 40 -6.25 -3.06 -9.81
C ILE A 40 -6.86 -4.39 -9.36
N GLY A 41 -6.51 -4.88 -8.16
CA GLY A 41 -7.05 -6.08 -7.56
C GLY A 41 -6.47 -7.38 -8.09
N ARG A 42 -5.35 -7.35 -8.84
CA ARG A 42 -4.67 -8.59 -9.24
C ARG A 42 -3.78 -9.08 -8.12
N ARG A 43 -3.72 -10.40 -7.97
CA ARG A 43 -2.87 -11.03 -6.96
C ARG A 43 -1.39 -10.77 -7.27
N ILE A 44 -0.65 -10.33 -6.26
CA ILE A 44 0.80 -10.18 -6.34
C ILE A 44 1.42 -11.53 -5.99
N GLU A 45 2.10 -12.14 -6.97
CA GLU A 45 2.78 -13.43 -6.82
C GLU A 45 4.31 -13.29 -6.88
N ALA A 46 4.81 -12.08 -7.14
CA ALA A 46 6.23 -11.76 -7.14
C ALA A 46 6.82 -11.96 -5.75
N ALA A 47 7.67 -12.97 -5.58
CA ALA A 47 8.24 -13.37 -4.30
C ALA A 47 8.98 -12.22 -3.59
N GLU A 48 9.70 -11.39 -4.34
CA GLU A 48 10.43 -10.22 -3.81
C GLU A 48 9.48 -9.19 -3.18
N THR A 49 8.32 -8.95 -3.81
CA THR A 49 7.31 -8.03 -3.29
C THR A 49 6.65 -8.60 -2.04
N VAL A 50 6.31 -9.90 -2.05
CA VAL A 50 5.70 -10.59 -0.91
C VAL A 50 6.64 -10.57 0.30
N ASP A 51 7.90 -10.98 0.12
CA ASP A 51 8.93 -10.98 1.17
C ASP A 51 9.14 -9.59 1.78
N ARG A 52 9.20 -8.55 0.93
CA ARG A 52 9.29 -7.17 1.39
C ARG A 52 8.10 -6.79 2.28
N ILE A 53 6.88 -7.17 1.90
CA ILE A 53 5.68 -6.81 2.67
C ILE A 53 5.62 -7.60 3.98
N ASP A 54 6.00 -8.88 3.99
CA ASP A 54 6.10 -9.68 5.21
C ASP A 54 7.10 -9.08 6.21
N LYS A 55 8.21 -8.52 5.72
CA LYS A 55 9.21 -7.79 6.54
C LYS A 55 8.68 -6.50 7.17
N LEU A 56 7.56 -5.95 6.70
CA LEU A 56 6.92 -4.79 7.34
C LEU A 56 6.18 -5.16 8.64
N VAL A 57 5.99 -6.45 8.92
CA VAL A 57 5.37 -6.96 10.16
C VAL A 57 4.02 -6.30 10.44
N ILE A 58 3.19 -6.16 9.41
CA ILE A 58 1.89 -5.49 9.52
C ILE A 58 0.98 -6.33 10.43
N PRO A 59 0.56 -5.83 11.60
CA PRO A 59 -0.19 -6.61 12.58
C PRO A 59 -1.44 -7.25 11.98
N PRO A 60 -1.73 -8.54 12.24
CA PRO A 60 -2.86 -9.24 11.62
C PRO A 60 -4.23 -8.67 12.01
N ALA A 61 -4.31 -7.93 13.11
CA ALA A 61 -5.52 -7.25 13.56
C ALA A 61 -5.85 -5.98 12.76
N TRP A 62 -4.90 -5.44 11.98
CA TRP A 62 -5.15 -4.24 11.20
C TRP A 62 -6.11 -4.51 10.04
N THR A 63 -7.09 -3.62 9.90
CA THR A 63 -8.06 -3.56 8.80
C THR A 63 -7.76 -2.37 7.91
N ASP A 64 -8.41 -2.28 6.74
CA ASP A 64 -8.25 -1.15 5.80
C ASP A 64 -6.76 -0.87 5.47
N VAL A 65 -5.99 -1.96 5.27
CA VAL A 65 -4.54 -1.91 5.13
C VAL A 65 -4.16 -1.45 3.74
N TRP A 66 -3.39 -0.37 3.68
CA TRP A 66 -2.71 0.11 2.50
C TRP A 66 -1.22 -0.17 2.62
N ILE A 67 -0.60 -0.63 1.54
CA ILE A 67 0.81 -0.99 1.49
C ILE A 67 1.44 -0.28 0.30
N ALA A 68 2.60 0.33 0.53
CA ALA A 68 3.32 1.06 -0.50
C ALA A 68 3.71 0.16 -1.68
N PRO A 69 3.41 0.56 -2.93
CA PRO A 69 3.74 -0.23 -4.11
C PRO A 69 5.25 -0.29 -4.37
N ARG A 70 6.02 0.66 -3.84
CA ARG A 70 7.48 0.77 -4.01
C ARG A 70 8.17 0.86 -2.65
N PRO A 71 9.43 0.41 -2.53
CA PRO A 71 10.19 0.44 -1.27
C PRO A 71 10.71 1.84 -0.89
N GLY A 72 10.72 2.81 -1.81
CA GLY A 72 11.17 4.17 -1.56
C GLY A 72 10.06 5.14 -1.13
N CYS A 73 8.87 4.64 -0.82
CA CYS A 73 7.78 5.50 -0.36
C CYS A 73 8.04 5.89 1.11
N HIS A 74 7.74 7.12 1.49
CA HIS A 74 7.99 7.61 2.86
C HIS A 74 7.21 6.83 3.92
N ILE A 75 5.99 6.42 3.59
CA ILE A 75 5.18 5.51 4.40
C ILE A 75 5.10 4.19 3.66
N GLN A 76 5.43 3.10 4.35
CA GLN A 76 5.48 1.77 3.76
C GLN A 76 4.19 0.97 3.93
N ALA A 77 3.44 1.21 5.02
CA ALA A 77 2.13 0.64 5.24
C ALA A 77 1.30 1.57 6.13
N THR A 78 -0.01 1.55 5.95
CA THR A 78 -0.97 2.10 6.89
C THR A 78 -2.09 1.10 7.11
N GLY A 79 -2.85 1.29 8.17
CA GLY A 79 -4.06 0.52 8.42
C GLY A 79 -4.83 1.08 9.60
N ARG A 80 -5.93 0.42 9.96
CA ARG A 80 -6.71 0.73 11.16
C ARG A 80 -6.59 -0.37 12.18
N ASP A 81 -6.27 0.02 13.41
CA ASP A 81 -6.24 -0.90 14.55
C ASP A 81 -7.65 -1.37 14.95
N GLU A 82 -7.73 -2.25 15.95
CA GLU A 82 -8.99 -2.78 16.50
C GLU A 82 -9.90 -1.69 17.10
N ARG A 83 -9.35 -0.49 17.37
CA ARG A 83 -10.07 0.68 17.88
C ARG A 83 -10.43 1.67 16.76
N GLY A 84 -10.19 1.30 15.49
CA GLY A 84 -10.48 2.11 14.31
C GLY A 84 -9.50 3.25 14.07
N ARG A 85 -8.39 3.34 14.81
CA ARG A 85 -7.41 4.42 14.69
C ARG A 85 -6.45 4.13 13.54
N LYS A 86 -6.16 5.16 12.73
CA LYS A 86 -5.18 5.06 11.65
C LYS A 86 -3.76 4.93 12.23
N GLN A 87 -3.05 3.90 11.80
CA GLN A 87 -1.67 3.60 12.13
C GLN A 87 -0.83 3.62 10.85
N TYR A 88 0.47 3.89 10.98
CA TYR A 88 1.48 3.90 9.93
C TYR A 88 2.77 3.29 10.46
#